data_AF-A0A496TQF6-F1
#
_entry.id   AF-A0A496TQF6-F1
#
_cell.length_a   1.000
_cell.length_b   1.000
_cell.length_c   1.000
_cell.angle_alpha   90.00
_cell.angle_beta   90.00
_cell.angle_gamma   90.00
#
_symmetry.space_group_name_H-M   'P 1'
#
loop_
_entity.id
_entity.type
_entity.pdbx_description
1 polymer ?
#
loop_
_entity_poly.entity_id
_entity_poly.type
_entity_poly.pdbx_seq_one_letter_code
_entity_poly.pdbx_strand_id
1 'polypeptide(L)'
;VTPRITLLNVSPEFFQKTPYAHYPQLVTPSLVNQRKLYIIGCCFGIYHEVFVTVPLDSLLLTYEIINSSNRVVYKREIRKKVIERLVVGEFKINKIAFAPGEHLLRITVSGHGKPCRIQKEFFFSPVLTVQNIDDYVDLAIRPLRYVANSKEYRQMLEASEKDKKVLLEAFWAKRDPTPQTPENELREEFYRRVNFANHHFFNPFSNRQGWETDRGRIFIIYGPPDDVERPPVKKRQPLYEIWTYQREDFVRRVIFVFKPEWGEFQLVTME
;
A
#
# COMPACT_ATOMS: atom_id res chain seq x y z
N VAL A 1 -22.07 -24.58 6.01
CA VAL A 1 -21.69 -23.19 5.63
C VAL A 1 -20.42 -23.25 4.83
N THR A 2 -20.38 -22.64 3.65
CA THR A 2 -19.20 -22.62 2.79
C THR A 2 -18.84 -21.16 2.47
N PRO A 3 -17.86 -20.54 3.17
CA PRO A 3 -17.58 -19.12 3.00
C PRO A 3 -16.65 -18.84 1.81
N ARG A 4 -16.86 -17.72 1.13
CA ARG A 4 -15.92 -17.14 0.14
C ARG A 4 -15.57 -15.70 0.52
N ILE A 5 -14.29 -15.33 0.52
CA ILE A 5 -13.82 -13.96 0.73
C ILE A 5 -13.32 -13.38 -0.59
N THR A 6 -13.73 -12.15 -0.87
CA THR A 6 -13.07 -11.28 -1.86
C THR A 6 -12.68 -9.98 -1.16
N LEU A 7 -11.42 -9.86 -0.76
CA LEU A 7 -10.89 -8.59 -0.28
C LEU A 7 -10.69 -7.65 -1.47
N LEU A 8 -11.14 -6.41 -1.32
CA LEU A 8 -11.15 -5.42 -2.39
C LEU A 8 -10.29 -4.23 -1.95
N ASN A 9 -9.29 -3.87 -2.77
CA ASN A 9 -8.58 -2.62 -2.59
C ASN A 9 -9.49 -1.51 -3.15
N VAL A 10 -10.07 -0.72 -2.26
CA VAL A 10 -11.18 0.17 -2.59
C VAL A 10 -10.81 1.61 -2.35
N SER A 11 -10.99 2.45 -3.38
CA SER A 11 -11.09 3.89 -3.15
C SER A 11 -12.34 4.18 -2.30
N PRO A 12 -12.42 5.36 -1.65
CA PRO A 12 -13.62 5.78 -0.93
C PRO A 12 -14.90 5.75 -1.78
N GLU A 13 -14.80 5.87 -3.12
CA GLU A 13 -15.96 5.85 -4.02
C GLU A 13 -16.52 4.44 -4.27
N PHE A 14 -15.75 3.36 -4.03
CA PHE A 14 -16.21 1.99 -4.33
C PHE A 14 -17.50 1.62 -3.59
N PHE A 15 -17.81 2.25 -2.44
CA PHE A 15 -19.05 1.98 -1.69
C PHE A 15 -20.26 2.82 -2.14
N GLN A 16 -20.14 3.73 -3.12
CA GLN A 16 -21.17 4.77 -3.33
C GLN A 16 -22.38 4.39 -4.20
N LYS A 17 -22.44 3.19 -4.79
CA LYS A 17 -23.43 2.87 -5.82
C LYS A 17 -23.70 1.36 -5.82
N THR A 18 -24.61 0.75 -5.07
CA THR A 18 -24.60 -0.74 -4.92
C THR A 18 -24.82 -1.63 -6.19
N PRO A 19 -25.76 -1.37 -7.12
CA PRO A 19 -25.61 -0.46 -8.26
C PRO A 19 -24.19 -0.19 -8.83
N TYR A 20 -23.22 -1.12 -8.67
CA TYR A 20 -21.76 -0.88 -8.72
C TYR A 20 -21.15 -0.83 -10.14
N ALA A 21 -21.80 -0.12 -11.08
CA ALA A 21 -21.13 0.68 -12.12
C ALA A 21 -22.13 1.44 -13.00
N HIS A 22 -22.16 2.77 -12.90
CA HIS A 22 -22.46 3.63 -14.06
C HIS A 22 -21.19 4.25 -14.69
N TYR A 23 -20.01 3.96 -14.13
CA TYR A 23 -18.71 4.38 -14.67
C TYR A 23 -17.67 3.27 -14.48
N PRO A 24 -16.68 3.16 -15.39
CA PRO A 24 -15.89 1.95 -15.53
C PRO A 24 -14.75 1.89 -14.52
N GLN A 25 -14.67 0.78 -13.78
CA GLN A 25 -13.46 -0.04 -13.81
C GLN A 25 -13.77 -1.46 -13.33
N LEU A 26 -13.40 -2.43 -14.16
CA LEU A 26 -13.54 -3.85 -13.89
C LEU A 26 -12.46 -4.27 -12.88
N VAL A 27 -12.68 -4.01 -11.58
CA VAL A 27 -11.86 -4.61 -10.51
C VAL A 27 -12.27 -6.08 -10.39
N THR A 28 -11.74 -6.88 -11.30
CA THR A 28 -12.01 -8.30 -11.42
C THR A 28 -11.72 -9.05 -10.11
N PRO A 29 -12.54 -10.04 -9.72
CA PRO A 29 -12.16 -11.04 -8.71
C PRO A 29 -10.97 -11.94 -9.11
N SER A 30 -10.46 -11.85 -10.35
CA SER A 30 -9.09 -12.25 -10.67
C SER A 30 -8.13 -11.18 -10.16
N LEU A 31 -7.23 -11.47 -9.23
CA LEU A 31 -6.33 -12.62 -9.32
C LEU A 31 -6.58 -13.68 -8.23
N VAL A 32 -7.19 -14.78 -8.65
CA VAL A 32 -7.29 -16.06 -7.91
C VAL A 32 -5.90 -16.59 -7.48
N ASN A 33 -4.82 -16.08 -8.06
CA ASN A 33 -3.43 -16.46 -7.77
C ASN A 33 -2.57 -15.41 -7.05
N GLN A 34 -3.10 -14.23 -6.66
CA GLN A 34 -2.36 -13.34 -5.74
C GLN A 34 -2.49 -13.87 -4.30
N ARG A 35 -1.43 -14.50 -3.78
CA ARG A 35 -1.37 -15.00 -2.40
C ARG A 35 -1.67 -13.88 -1.39
N LYS A 36 -1.03 -12.72 -1.58
CA LYS A 36 -1.16 -11.51 -0.75
C LYS A 36 -1.80 -10.36 -1.51
N LEU A 37 -2.52 -9.52 -0.77
CA LEU A 37 -3.08 -8.25 -1.26
C LEU A 37 -2.29 -7.07 -0.69
N TYR A 38 -2.34 -5.94 -1.38
CA TYR A 38 -1.59 -4.74 -1.01
C TYR A 38 -2.53 -3.57 -0.83
N ILE A 39 -2.55 -3.03 0.38
CA ILE A 39 -3.46 -1.96 0.80
C ILE A 39 -2.64 -0.72 1.10
N ILE A 40 -2.86 0.32 0.30
CA ILE A 40 -2.14 1.60 0.38
C ILE A 40 -3.14 2.68 0.75
N GLY A 41 -2.97 3.34 1.89
CA GLY A 41 -3.85 4.42 2.34
C GLY A 41 -4.34 4.27 3.79
N CYS A 42 -5.50 4.85 4.08
CA CYS A 42 -6.05 4.98 5.44
C CYS A 42 -7.34 4.18 5.69
N CYS A 43 -7.89 3.53 4.67
CA CYS A 43 -9.09 2.70 4.77
C CYS A 43 -9.12 1.59 3.71
N PHE A 44 -9.86 0.51 3.98
CA PHE A 44 -10.17 -0.52 3.00
C PHE A 44 -11.52 -1.20 3.28
N GLY A 45 -12.01 -1.93 2.30
CA GLY A 45 -13.30 -2.62 2.30
C GLY A 45 -13.13 -4.12 2.36
N ILE A 46 -14.00 -4.76 3.14
CA ILE A 46 -14.13 -6.21 3.21
C ILE A 46 -15.48 -6.57 2.61
N TYR A 47 -15.46 -7.45 1.61
CA TYR A 47 -16.65 -8.08 1.03
C TYR A 47 -16.53 -9.60 1.13
N HIS A 48 -17.58 -10.27 1.55
CA HIS A 48 -17.63 -11.74 1.57
C HIS A 48 -19.06 -12.28 1.52
N GLU A 49 -19.16 -13.51 1.03
CA GLU A 49 -20.41 -14.25 0.88
C GLU A 49 -20.41 -15.46 1.80
N VAL A 50 -21.51 -15.62 2.55
CA VAL A 50 -21.73 -16.75 3.45
C VAL A 50 -22.92 -17.54 2.96
N PHE A 51 -22.65 -18.72 2.39
CA PHE A 51 -23.68 -19.67 1.95
C PHE A 51 -24.12 -20.54 3.14
N VAL A 52 -25.36 -20.34 3.57
CA VAL A 52 -26.02 -21.03 4.67
C VAL A 52 -26.75 -22.27 4.12
N THR A 53 -26.27 -23.44 4.53
CA THR A 53 -26.71 -24.76 4.00
C THR A 53 -27.70 -25.50 4.91
N VAL A 54 -28.00 -24.95 6.08
CA VAL A 54 -28.90 -25.51 7.11
C VAL A 54 -29.77 -24.40 7.69
N PRO A 55 -31.01 -24.65 8.14
CA PRO A 55 -31.83 -23.65 8.80
C PRO A 55 -31.11 -23.01 10.00
N LEU A 56 -31.17 -21.69 10.09
CA LEU A 56 -30.47 -20.88 11.10
C LEU A 56 -31.15 -19.50 11.15
N ASP A 57 -31.50 -18.98 12.32
CA ASP A 57 -32.19 -17.66 12.42
C ASP A 57 -31.22 -16.48 12.30
N SER A 58 -30.02 -16.63 12.87
CA SER A 58 -28.97 -15.61 12.83
C SER A 58 -27.58 -16.24 12.87
N LEU A 59 -26.63 -15.55 12.25
CA LEU A 59 -25.21 -15.87 12.31
C LEU A 59 -24.42 -14.71 12.93
N LEU A 60 -23.28 -15.04 13.54
CA LEU A 60 -22.31 -14.10 14.07
C LEU A 60 -21.07 -14.11 13.17
N LEU A 61 -20.70 -12.93 12.68
CA LEU A 61 -19.49 -12.68 11.90
C LEU A 61 -18.46 -12.00 12.80
N THR A 62 -17.38 -12.70 13.12
CA THR A 62 -16.23 -12.15 13.84
C THR A 62 -15.10 -11.88 12.85
N TYR A 63 -14.74 -10.61 12.72
CA TYR A 63 -13.64 -10.12 11.90
C TYR A 63 -12.45 -9.85 12.82
N GLU A 64 -11.31 -10.48 12.56
CA GLU A 64 -10.06 -10.26 13.29
C GLU A 64 -8.97 -9.87 12.28
N ILE A 65 -8.22 -8.80 12.58
CA ILE A 65 -6.96 -8.52 11.88
C ILE A 65 -5.83 -8.83 12.83
N ILE A 66 -4.92 -9.66 12.35
CA ILE A 66 -3.80 -10.19 13.13
C ILE A 66 -2.52 -9.68 12.48
N ASN A 67 -1.60 -9.17 13.30
CA ASN A 67 -0.30 -8.69 12.83
C ASN A 67 0.72 -9.83 12.65
N SER A 68 1.90 -9.51 12.12
CA SER A 68 3.03 -10.44 11.98
C SER A 68 3.46 -11.14 13.28
N SER A 69 3.23 -10.54 14.45
CA SER A 69 3.46 -11.14 15.78
C SER A 69 2.31 -12.05 16.27
N ASN A 70 1.36 -12.41 15.40
CA ASN A 70 0.16 -13.19 15.70
C ASN A 70 -0.76 -12.59 16.79
N ARG A 71 -0.69 -11.27 17.02
CA ARG A 71 -1.60 -10.55 17.93
C ARG A 71 -2.78 -9.98 17.15
N VAL A 72 -3.99 -10.11 17.72
CA VAL A 72 -5.20 -9.48 17.17
C VAL A 72 -5.12 -7.97 17.44
N VAL A 73 -4.92 -7.17 16.39
CA VAL A 73 -4.84 -5.69 16.43
C VAL A 73 -6.17 -5.01 16.11
N TYR A 74 -7.12 -5.77 15.56
CA TYR A 74 -8.49 -5.32 15.33
C TYR A 74 -9.45 -6.48 15.56
N LYS A 75 -10.56 -6.23 16.24
CA LYS A 75 -11.67 -7.18 16.33
C LYS A 75 -13.00 -6.44 16.15
N ARG A 76 -13.90 -7.01 15.35
CA ARG A 76 -15.29 -6.56 15.24
C ARG A 76 -16.22 -7.76 15.14
N GLU A 77 -17.38 -7.66 15.77
CA GLU A 77 -18.42 -8.69 15.73
C GLU A 77 -19.72 -8.09 15.19
N ILE A 78 -20.38 -8.81 14.27
CA ILE A 78 -21.62 -8.39 13.63
C ILE A 78 -22.57 -9.59 13.60
N ARG A 79 -23.75 -9.46 14.22
CA ARG A 79 -24.84 -10.44 14.07
C ARG A 79 -25.69 -10.07 12.86
N LYS A 80 -25.96 -11.05 11.99
CA LYS A 80 -26.86 -10.90 10.82
C LYS A 80 -28.01 -11.90 10.96
N LYS A 81 -29.24 -11.46 10.70
CA LYS A 81 -30.38 -12.38 10.48
C LYS A 81 -30.17 -13.11 9.15
N VAL A 82 -30.55 -14.38 9.10
CA VAL A 82 -30.54 -15.17 7.87
C VAL A 82 -31.96 -15.17 7.31
N ILE A 83 -32.18 -14.37 6.27
CA ILE A 83 -33.47 -14.30 5.56
C ILE A 83 -33.45 -15.24 4.36
N GLU A 84 -32.29 -15.34 3.70
CA GLU A 84 -32.03 -16.19 2.55
C GLU A 84 -30.82 -17.09 2.80
N ARG A 85 -30.59 -18.06 1.91
CA ARG A 85 -29.38 -18.92 1.96
C ARG A 85 -28.08 -18.17 1.71
N LEU A 86 -28.11 -16.96 1.16
CA LEU A 86 -26.96 -16.09 0.97
C LEU A 86 -26.99 -14.96 2.00
N VAL A 87 -25.92 -14.82 2.78
CA VAL A 87 -25.70 -13.67 3.65
C VAL A 87 -24.46 -12.91 3.20
N VAL A 88 -24.65 -11.66 2.80
CA VAL A 88 -23.57 -10.75 2.40
C VAL A 88 -23.02 -10.01 3.62
N GLY A 89 -21.70 -10.04 3.76
CA GLY A 89 -20.96 -9.23 4.72
C GLY A 89 -20.13 -8.16 4.02
N GLU A 90 -20.49 -6.90 4.24
CA GLU A 90 -19.75 -5.73 3.76
C GLU A 90 -19.34 -4.86 4.95
N PHE A 91 -18.12 -4.32 4.93
CA PHE A 91 -17.70 -3.28 5.87
C PHE A 91 -16.47 -2.50 5.38
N LYS A 92 -16.44 -1.20 5.70
CA LYS A 92 -15.29 -0.31 5.51
C LYS A 92 -14.54 -0.12 6.84
N ILE A 93 -13.28 -0.52 6.90
CA ILE A 93 -12.39 -0.20 8.02
C ILE A 93 -11.81 1.19 7.77
N ASN A 94 -12.17 2.16 8.60
CA ASN A 94 -11.68 3.54 8.56
C ASN A 94 -10.58 3.77 9.61
N LYS A 95 -9.62 4.64 9.29
CA LYS A 95 -8.55 5.15 10.17
C LYS A 95 -7.84 4.02 10.93
N ILE A 96 -7.06 3.28 10.16
CA ILE A 96 -6.33 2.10 10.61
C ILE A 96 -5.06 2.51 11.36
N ALA A 97 -4.97 2.12 12.63
CA ALA A 97 -3.75 2.17 13.46
C ALA A 97 -3.02 0.81 13.46
N PHE A 98 -2.92 0.15 12.31
CA PHE A 98 -2.07 -1.03 12.17
C PHE A 98 -0.65 -0.57 11.89
N ALA A 99 0.31 -1.27 12.49
CA ALA A 99 1.70 -1.14 12.06
C ALA A 99 1.79 -1.41 10.55
N PRO A 100 2.64 -0.70 9.80
CA PRO A 100 2.91 -1.05 8.42
C PRO A 100 3.47 -2.48 8.28
N GLY A 101 3.10 -3.18 7.21
CA GLY A 101 3.59 -4.52 6.91
C GLY A 101 2.51 -5.61 6.89
N GLU A 102 2.95 -6.85 7.10
CA GLU A 102 2.15 -8.07 6.92
C GLU A 102 1.06 -8.25 7.98
N HIS A 103 -0.16 -8.47 7.49
CA HIS A 103 -1.36 -8.69 8.27
C HIS A 103 -2.19 -9.84 7.70
N LEU A 104 -3.02 -10.41 8.57
CA LEU A 104 -3.89 -11.52 8.25
C LEU A 104 -5.32 -11.15 8.65
N LEU A 105 -6.19 -10.94 7.66
CA LEU A 105 -7.62 -10.89 7.90
C LEU A 105 -8.10 -12.32 8.17
N ARG A 106 -8.90 -12.48 9.21
CA ARG A 106 -9.61 -13.70 9.55
C ARG A 106 -11.08 -13.36 9.72
N ILE A 107 -11.95 -14.07 9.01
CA ILE A 107 -13.40 -14.00 9.23
C ILE A 107 -13.84 -15.36 9.77
N THR A 108 -14.49 -15.33 10.93
CA THR A 108 -15.11 -16.50 11.57
C THR A 108 -16.62 -16.33 11.52
N VAL A 109 -17.31 -17.36 11.04
CA VAL A 109 -18.77 -17.44 10.98
C VAL A 109 -19.22 -18.46 12.02
N SER A 110 -19.99 -18.00 13.00
CA SER A 110 -20.58 -18.83 14.06
C SER A 110 -22.11 -18.83 13.93
N GLY A 111 -22.72 -19.98 14.19
CA GLY A 111 -24.17 -20.21 14.18
C GLY A 111 -24.48 -21.38 15.12
N HIS A 112 -25.28 -22.34 14.68
CA HIS A 112 -25.35 -23.64 15.34
C HIS A 112 -24.18 -24.54 14.89
N GLY A 113 -23.53 -25.22 15.84
CA GLY A 113 -22.43 -26.16 15.57
C GLY A 113 -21.04 -25.50 15.48
N LYS A 114 -20.10 -26.21 14.83
CA LYS A 114 -18.69 -25.80 14.75
C LYS A 114 -18.53 -24.54 13.89
N PRO A 115 -17.82 -23.49 14.36
CA PRO A 115 -17.61 -22.28 13.59
C PRO A 115 -16.76 -22.55 12.34
N CYS A 116 -17.09 -21.87 11.25
CA CYS A 116 -16.37 -21.91 9.99
C CYS A 116 -15.44 -20.69 9.91
N ARG A 117 -14.21 -20.85 9.40
CA ARG A 117 -13.21 -19.77 9.35
C ARG A 117 -12.53 -19.74 7.99
N ILE A 118 -12.28 -18.54 7.51
CA ILE A 118 -11.55 -18.25 6.27
C ILE A 118 -10.59 -17.07 6.52
N GLN A 119 -9.47 -17.05 5.81
CA GLN A 119 -8.38 -16.11 6.05
C GLN A 119 -7.79 -15.59 4.74
N LYS A 120 -7.26 -14.37 4.78
CA LYS A 120 -6.57 -13.74 3.66
C LYS A 120 -5.44 -12.84 4.15
N GLU A 121 -4.24 -13.06 3.61
CA GLU A 121 -3.06 -12.24 3.87
C GLU A 121 -3.13 -10.92 3.10
N PHE A 122 -2.72 -9.83 3.74
CA PHE A 122 -2.54 -8.53 3.11
C PHE A 122 -1.39 -7.76 3.75
N PHE A 123 -0.69 -6.96 2.96
CA PHE A 123 0.29 -6.00 3.42
C PHE A 123 -0.38 -4.62 3.51
N PHE A 124 -0.13 -3.91 4.60
CA PHE A 124 -0.61 -2.54 4.82
C PHE A 124 0.55 -1.54 4.68
N SER A 125 0.35 -0.50 3.88
CA SER A 125 1.25 0.66 3.80
C SER A 125 0.43 1.94 3.99
N PRO A 126 0.76 2.80 4.97
CA PRO A 126 0.15 4.11 5.07
C PRO A 126 0.61 5.00 3.90
N VAL A 127 -0.25 5.95 3.54
CA VAL A 127 0.17 7.13 2.77
C VAL A 127 0.72 8.13 3.77
N LEU A 128 1.99 8.51 3.62
CA LEU A 128 2.67 9.46 4.50
C LEU A 128 2.21 10.89 4.15
N THR A 129 1.66 11.61 5.13
CA THR A 129 1.28 13.03 5.00
C THR A 129 1.88 13.82 6.16
N VAL A 130 1.96 15.15 6.04
CA VAL A 130 2.46 16.03 7.12
C VAL A 130 1.74 15.76 8.45
N GLN A 131 0.45 15.45 8.39
CA GLN A 131 -0.42 15.20 9.54
C GLN A 131 -0.27 13.80 10.18
N ASN A 132 0.43 12.85 9.55
CA ASN A 132 0.58 11.48 10.08
C ASN A 132 2.03 10.95 10.09
N ILE A 133 3.01 11.72 9.61
CA ILE A 133 4.43 11.32 9.58
C ILE A 133 4.93 10.91 10.98
N ASP A 134 4.46 11.57 12.03
CA ASP A 134 4.83 11.27 13.42
C ASP A 134 4.28 9.94 13.93
N ASP A 135 3.16 9.45 13.36
CA ASP A 135 2.62 8.11 13.64
C ASP A 135 3.46 7.01 12.96
N TYR A 136 4.23 7.37 11.93
CA TYR A 136 4.98 6.45 11.06
C TYR A 136 6.45 6.87 10.89
N VAL A 137 7.05 7.46 11.94
CA VAL A 137 8.36 8.13 11.86
C VAL A 137 9.47 7.23 11.29
N ASP A 138 9.48 5.93 11.61
CA ASP A 138 10.44 4.97 11.03
C ASP A 138 10.25 4.79 9.50
N LEU A 139 9.01 4.75 9.01
CA LEU A 139 8.77 4.76 7.56
C LEU A 139 9.12 6.10 6.92
N ALA A 140 8.89 7.20 7.63
CA ALA A 140 9.19 8.54 7.13
C ALA A 140 10.71 8.78 7.00
N ILE A 141 11.52 8.18 7.88
CA ILE A 141 12.99 8.28 7.85
C ILE A 141 13.59 7.41 6.74
N ARG A 142 13.16 6.17 6.54
CA ARG A 142 13.84 5.20 5.65
C ARG A 142 14.11 5.70 4.20
N PRO A 143 13.19 6.39 3.51
CA PRO A 143 13.44 6.97 2.19
C PRO A 143 14.46 8.11 2.18
N LEU A 144 14.71 8.77 3.32
CA LEU A 144 15.66 9.90 3.40
C LEU A 144 17.09 9.52 3.02
N ARG A 145 17.43 8.23 2.94
CA ARG A 145 18.73 7.74 2.42
C ARG A 145 19.11 8.30 1.03
N TYR A 146 18.15 8.84 0.28
CA TYR A 146 18.37 9.45 -1.03
C TYR A 146 18.67 10.96 -0.99
N VAL A 147 18.40 11.65 0.12
CA VAL A 147 18.47 13.12 0.25
C VAL A 147 19.20 13.61 1.51
N ALA A 148 19.34 12.76 2.52
CA ALA A 148 20.11 13.00 3.73
C ALA A 148 21.56 12.50 3.56
N ASN A 149 22.51 13.16 4.23
CA ASN A 149 23.88 12.63 4.29
C ASN A 149 23.98 11.44 5.25
N SER A 150 25.02 10.63 5.09
CA SER A 150 25.25 9.39 5.84
C SER A 150 25.45 9.54 7.35
N LYS A 151 25.64 10.77 7.87
CA LYS A 151 25.71 11.04 9.31
C LYS A 151 24.32 11.36 9.86
N GLU A 152 23.62 12.33 9.26
CA GLU A 152 22.24 12.68 9.64
C GLU A 152 21.29 11.47 9.52
N TYR A 153 21.41 10.70 8.43
CA TYR A 153 20.56 9.52 8.19
C TYR A 153 20.75 8.43 9.26
N ARG A 154 21.99 8.10 9.62
CA ARG A 154 22.26 7.12 10.70
C ARG A 154 21.80 7.63 12.06
N GLN A 155 22.06 8.90 12.36
CA GLN A 155 21.59 9.52 13.60
C GLN A 155 20.06 9.43 13.74
N MET A 156 19.31 9.64 12.65
CA MET A 156 17.86 9.43 12.65
C MET A 156 17.47 7.95 12.82
N LEU A 157 18.12 7.02 12.12
CA LEU A 157 17.78 5.59 12.23
C LEU A 157 18.01 4.99 13.64
N GLU A 158 19.12 5.37 14.27
CA GLU A 158 19.62 4.80 15.54
C GLU A 158 18.99 5.47 16.78
N ALA A 159 18.32 6.62 16.61
CA ALA A 159 17.68 7.37 17.67
C ALA A 159 16.44 6.67 18.28
N SER A 160 16.04 7.08 19.50
CA SER A 160 14.79 6.66 20.12
C SER A 160 13.59 7.16 19.31
N GLU A 161 12.40 6.55 19.46
CA GLU A 161 11.20 6.97 18.71
C GLU A 161 10.82 8.44 18.99
N LYS A 162 11.06 8.94 20.21
CA LYS A 162 10.84 10.34 20.55
C LYS A 162 11.84 11.26 19.85
N ASP A 163 13.12 10.89 19.88
CA ASP A 163 14.20 11.71 19.30
C ASP A 163 14.15 11.66 17.77
N LYS A 164 13.68 10.57 17.17
CA LYS A 164 13.41 10.43 15.73
C LYS A 164 12.50 11.53 15.21
N LYS A 165 11.41 11.85 15.92
CA LYS A 165 10.45 12.89 15.52
C LYS A 165 11.10 14.28 15.56
N VAL A 166 11.85 14.57 16.63
CA VAL A 166 12.61 15.83 16.79
C VAL A 166 13.69 15.98 15.71
N LEU A 167 14.45 14.92 15.41
CA LEU A 167 15.49 14.92 14.39
C LEU A 167 14.92 15.03 12.97
N LEU A 168 13.77 14.39 12.71
CA LEU A 168 13.08 14.48 11.43
C LEU A 168 12.54 15.89 11.18
N GLU A 169 11.94 16.52 12.19
CA GLU A 169 11.48 17.90 12.11
C GLU A 169 12.65 18.87 11.88
N ALA A 170 13.73 18.73 12.66
CA ALA A 170 14.95 19.52 12.49
C ALA A 170 15.68 19.25 11.15
N PHE A 171 15.49 18.09 10.52
CA PHE A 171 16.02 17.77 9.19
C PHE A 171 15.30 18.55 8.09
N TRP A 172 13.97 18.67 8.18
CA TRP A 172 13.13 19.38 7.22
C TRP A 172 13.15 20.89 7.42
N ALA A 173 13.08 21.40 8.64
CA ALA A 173 13.13 22.83 8.94
C ALA A 173 14.43 23.51 8.42
N LYS A 174 15.55 22.79 8.37
CA LYS A 174 16.82 23.26 7.76
C LYS A 174 16.82 23.31 6.23
N ARG A 175 15.83 22.71 5.59
CA ARG A 175 15.70 22.53 4.14
C ARG A 175 14.40 23.13 3.61
N ASP A 176 13.78 23.98 4.42
CA ASP A 176 12.58 24.72 4.05
C ASP A 176 12.94 25.77 2.98
N PRO A 177 12.35 25.72 1.78
CA PRO A 177 12.55 26.75 0.76
C PRO A 177 11.89 28.08 1.15
N THR A 178 10.85 28.02 1.99
CA THR A 178 9.90 29.10 2.22
C THR A 178 9.52 29.19 3.70
N PRO A 179 10.48 29.34 4.64
CA PRO A 179 10.26 29.28 6.09
C PRO A 179 9.35 30.39 6.69
N GLN A 180 8.74 31.22 5.84
CA GLN A 180 7.66 32.15 6.18
C GLN A 180 6.26 31.51 6.07
N THR A 181 6.11 30.36 5.40
CA THR A 181 4.88 29.55 5.39
C THR A 181 4.87 28.54 6.55
N PRO A 182 3.69 28.15 7.05
CA PRO A 182 3.55 27.02 7.99
C PRO A 182 3.93 25.67 7.37
N GLU A 183 3.76 25.54 6.04
CA GLU A 183 4.05 24.35 5.26
C GLU A 183 5.48 24.37 4.70
N ASN A 184 6.08 23.18 4.56
CA ASN A 184 7.41 22.95 3.98
C ASN A 184 7.25 22.17 2.67
N GLU A 185 7.28 22.87 1.54
CA GLU A 185 6.93 22.30 0.23
C GLU A 185 7.89 21.20 -0.21
N LEU A 186 9.17 21.28 0.20
CA LEU A 186 10.16 20.26 -0.10
C LEU A 186 9.86 18.94 0.63
N ARG A 187 9.44 19.00 1.90
CA ARG A 187 8.97 17.86 2.68
C ARG A 187 7.73 17.24 2.04
N GLU A 188 6.75 18.06 1.68
CA GLU A 188 5.51 17.59 1.04
C GLU A 188 5.78 16.91 -0.30
N GLU A 189 6.56 17.55 -1.18
CA GLU A 189 6.94 17.01 -2.48
C GLU A 189 7.72 15.69 -2.35
N PHE A 190 8.64 15.61 -1.39
CA PHE A 190 9.39 14.39 -1.11
C PHE A 190 8.47 13.24 -0.72
N TYR A 191 7.57 13.43 0.25
CA TYR A 191 6.66 12.36 0.67
C TYR A 191 5.60 12.05 -0.39
N ARG A 192 5.17 13.03 -1.20
CA ARG A 192 4.34 12.81 -2.39
C ARG A 192 5.02 11.83 -3.36
N ARG A 193 6.32 12.00 -3.63
CA ARG A 193 7.12 11.08 -4.46
C ARG A 193 7.31 9.71 -3.82
N VAL A 194 7.53 9.62 -2.50
CA VAL A 194 7.60 8.34 -1.77
C VAL A 194 6.28 7.57 -1.89
N ASN A 195 5.15 8.24 -1.69
CA ASN A 195 3.81 7.65 -1.82
C ASN A 195 3.54 7.19 -3.25
N PHE A 196 3.88 8.01 -4.26
CA PHE A 196 3.78 7.62 -5.67
C PHE A 196 4.64 6.38 -5.96
N ALA A 197 5.91 6.38 -5.54
CA ALA A 197 6.80 5.24 -5.72
C ALA A 197 6.19 3.97 -5.10
N ASN A 198 5.69 4.06 -3.87
CA ASN A 198 5.00 2.95 -3.18
C ASN A 198 3.72 2.48 -3.88
N HIS A 199 2.98 3.36 -4.55
CA HIS A 199 1.79 2.98 -5.28
C HIS A 199 2.10 2.31 -6.63
N HIS A 200 3.08 2.85 -7.37
CA HIS A 200 3.33 2.45 -8.77
C HIS A 200 4.44 1.41 -8.95
N PHE A 201 5.38 1.31 -8.01
CA PHE A 201 6.58 0.46 -8.16
C PHE A 201 6.75 -0.61 -7.07
N PHE A 202 5.73 -0.81 -6.23
CA PHE A 202 5.74 -1.88 -5.23
C PHE A 202 5.94 -3.28 -5.85
N ASN A 203 6.80 -4.11 -5.25
CA ASN A 203 7.09 -5.46 -5.73
C ASN A 203 6.48 -6.54 -4.81
N PRO A 204 5.39 -7.23 -5.21
CA PRO A 204 4.73 -8.27 -4.40
C PRO A 204 5.53 -9.57 -4.29
N PHE A 205 6.47 -9.85 -5.20
CA PHE A 205 7.24 -11.10 -5.18
C PHE A 205 8.33 -11.08 -4.10
N SER A 206 9.03 -9.94 -3.97
CA SER A 206 10.10 -9.74 -2.99
C SER A 206 9.65 -8.99 -1.73
N ASN A 207 8.37 -8.56 -1.69
CA ASN A 207 7.81 -7.69 -0.65
C ASN A 207 8.54 -6.35 -0.47
N ARG A 208 9.23 -5.87 -1.52
CA ARG A 208 9.95 -4.59 -1.50
C ARG A 208 8.99 -3.43 -1.70
N GLN A 209 9.11 -2.43 -0.84
CA GLN A 209 8.34 -1.20 -0.98
C GLN A 209 8.76 -0.46 -2.25
N GLY A 210 7.84 0.26 -2.88
CA GLY A 210 8.11 0.89 -4.16
C GLY A 210 9.26 1.90 -4.11
N TRP A 211 9.40 2.65 -3.00
CA TRP A 211 10.55 3.53 -2.74
C TRP A 211 11.90 2.78 -2.67
N GLU A 212 11.91 1.47 -2.43
CA GLU A 212 13.12 0.63 -2.37
C GLU A 212 13.56 0.10 -3.74
N THR A 213 12.71 0.21 -4.76
CA THR A 213 13.04 -0.21 -6.14
C THR A 213 13.85 0.85 -6.86
N ASP A 214 14.53 0.48 -7.94
CA ASP A 214 15.33 1.43 -8.72
C ASP A 214 14.46 2.52 -9.36
N ARG A 215 13.28 2.16 -9.89
CA ARG A 215 12.30 3.14 -10.40
C ARG A 215 11.84 4.09 -9.30
N GLY A 216 11.55 3.59 -8.10
CA GLY A 216 11.17 4.43 -6.95
C GLY A 216 12.30 5.36 -6.49
N ARG A 217 13.53 4.86 -6.41
CA ARG A 217 14.73 5.66 -6.12
C ARG A 217 14.88 6.83 -7.10
N ILE A 218 14.84 6.53 -8.40
CA ILE A 218 15.00 7.54 -9.45
C ILE A 218 13.85 8.55 -9.41
N PHE A 219 12.60 8.09 -9.25
CA PHE A 219 11.43 8.95 -9.15
C PHE A 219 11.47 9.88 -7.93
N ILE A 220 11.97 9.41 -6.78
CA ILE A 220 12.12 10.26 -5.58
C ILE A 220 13.17 11.35 -5.82
N ILE A 221 14.34 10.98 -6.37
CA ILE A 221 15.46 11.90 -6.61
C ILE A 221 15.10 12.94 -7.68
N TYR A 222 14.66 12.51 -8.87
CA TYR A 222 14.48 13.38 -10.03
C TYR A 222 13.04 13.87 -10.23
N GLY A 223 12.07 13.26 -9.56
CA GLY A 223 10.65 13.53 -9.76
C GLY A 223 10.07 12.74 -10.94
N PRO A 224 8.88 13.14 -11.45
CA PRO A 224 8.34 12.58 -12.67
C PRO A 224 9.29 12.86 -13.86
N PRO A 225 9.51 11.88 -14.75
CA PRO A 225 10.20 12.11 -16.01
C PRO A 225 9.33 12.92 -16.97
N ASP A 226 9.99 13.61 -17.91
CA ASP A 226 9.34 14.42 -18.93
C ASP A 226 8.81 13.56 -20.09
N ASP A 227 9.43 12.40 -20.34
CA ASP A 227 8.92 11.35 -21.24
C ASP A 227 9.21 9.93 -20.71
N VAL A 228 8.37 8.95 -21.12
CA VAL A 228 8.48 7.53 -20.77
C VAL A 228 8.31 6.64 -22.00
N GLU A 229 9.42 6.23 -22.61
CA GLU A 229 9.40 5.26 -23.71
C GLU A 229 9.21 3.83 -23.17
N ARG A 230 8.33 3.06 -23.83
CA ARG A 230 8.18 1.61 -23.61
C ARG A 230 8.29 0.88 -24.95
N PRO A 231 9.53 0.55 -25.40
CA PRO A 231 9.75 -0.05 -26.71
C PRO A 231 8.95 -1.35 -26.93
N PRO A 232 8.43 -1.59 -28.16
CA PRO A 232 7.65 -2.80 -28.45
C PRO A 232 8.41 -4.08 -28.15
N VAL A 233 7.72 -5.03 -27.50
CA VAL A 233 8.32 -6.30 -27.07
C VAL A 233 8.66 -7.17 -28.28
N LYS A 234 9.95 -7.30 -28.60
CA LYS A 234 10.45 -8.24 -29.61
C LYS A 234 10.70 -9.61 -28.97
N LYS A 235 10.55 -10.70 -29.74
CA LYS A 235 10.83 -12.06 -29.26
C LYS A 235 12.22 -12.14 -28.63
N ARG A 236 12.30 -12.71 -27.42
CA ARG A 236 13.52 -12.90 -26.62
C ARG A 236 14.22 -11.61 -26.13
N GLN A 237 13.61 -10.44 -26.28
CA GLN A 237 14.10 -9.22 -25.60
C GLN A 237 13.34 -9.02 -24.28
N PRO A 238 14.00 -8.51 -23.22
CA PRO A 238 13.32 -8.16 -21.98
C PRO A 238 12.46 -6.90 -22.19
N LEU A 239 11.57 -6.60 -21.25
CA LEU A 239 10.79 -5.36 -21.28
C LEU A 239 11.69 -4.19 -20.86
N TYR A 240 11.65 -3.10 -21.61
CA TYR A 240 12.36 -1.86 -21.30
C TYR A 240 11.38 -0.78 -20.89
N GLU A 241 11.81 0.07 -19.95
CA GLU A 241 11.16 1.34 -19.65
C GLU A 241 12.27 2.39 -19.60
N ILE A 242 12.19 3.42 -20.44
CA ILE A 242 13.20 4.47 -20.56
C ILE A 242 12.56 5.77 -20.10
N TRP A 243 13.15 6.40 -19.11
CA TRP A 243 12.68 7.68 -18.56
C TRP A 243 13.62 8.80 -19.00
N THR A 244 13.07 9.81 -19.66
CA THR A 244 13.83 10.97 -20.11
C THR A 244 13.56 12.15 -19.18
N TYR A 245 14.62 12.77 -18.70
CA TYR A 245 14.59 14.00 -17.90
C TYR A 245 15.25 15.12 -18.71
N GLN A 246 14.48 16.11 -19.12
CA GLN A 246 14.94 17.24 -19.93
C GLN A 246 15.00 18.51 -19.07
N ARG A 247 16.19 19.09 -18.94
CA ARG A 247 16.43 20.39 -18.32
C ARG A 247 17.09 21.29 -19.37
N GLU A 248 17.24 22.59 -19.07
CA GLU A 248 17.75 23.58 -20.02
C GLU A 248 19.15 23.20 -20.55
N ASP A 249 20.05 22.77 -19.66
CA ASP A 249 21.45 22.46 -19.99
C ASP A 249 21.74 20.97 -20.25
N PHE A 250 20.80 20.05 -19.97
CA PHE A 250 21.04 18.61 -20.14
C PHE A 250 19.77 17.79 -20.38
N VAL A 251 19.93 16.72 -21.16
CA VAL A 251 18.99 15.60 -21.25
C VAL A 251 19.62 14.41 -20.55
N ARG A 252 18.86 13.72 -19.70
CA ARG A 252 19.29 12.51 -19.01
C ARG A 252 18.32 11.37 -19.28
N ARG A 253 18.83 10.21 -19.68
CA ARG A 253 18.03 9.01 -19.99
C ARG A 253 18.33 7.93 -18.97
N VAL A 254 17.29 7.45 -18.30
CA VAL A 254 17.38 6.38 -17.29
C VAL A 254 16.74 5.13 -17.87
N ILE A 255 17.53 4.09 -18.11
CA ILE A 255 17.07 2.86 -18.77
C ILE A 255 16.88 1.76 -17.72
N PHE A 256 15.63 1.32 -17.59
CA PHE A 256 15.26 0.18 -16.77
C PHE A 256 14.96 -1.05 -17.62
N VAL A 257 15.31 -2.22 -17.08
CA VAL A 257 15.01 -3.52 -17.68
C VAL A 257 14.22 -4.38 -16.70
N PHE A 258 13.09 -4.91 -17.14
CA PHE A 258 12.31 -5.87 -16.36
C PHE A 258 13.06 -7.19 -16.19
N LYS A 259 13.09 -7.67 -14.95
CA LYS A 259 13.71 -8.91 -14.51
C LYS A 259 12.62 -9.88 -14.05
N PRO A 260 12.18 -10.82 -14.90
CA PRO A 260 11.11 -11.78 -14.54
C PRO A 260 11.43 -12.61 -13.29
N GLU A 261 12.71 -12.88 -13.04
CA GLU A 261 13.20 -13.60 -11.86
C GLU A 261 12.96 -12.85 -10.53
N TRP A 262 12.85 -11.52 -10.57
CA TRP A 262 12.57 -10.67 -9.41
C TRP A 262 11.18 -10.02 -9.43
N GLY A 263 10.51 -10.01 -10.59
CA GLY A 263 9.21 -9.36 -10.77
C GLY A 263 9.27 -7.82 -10.78
N GLU A 264 10.44 -7.23 -11.04
CA GLU A 264 10.67 -5.78 -10.99
C GLU A 264 11.52 -5.26 -12.15
N PHE A 265 11.49 -3.94 -12.35
CA PHE A 265 12.40 -3.23 -13.24
C PHE A 265 13.65 -2.80 -12.46
N GLN A 266 14.83 -3.15 -12.99
CA GLN A 266 16.13 -2.76 -12.44
C GLN A 266 16.80 -1.73 -13.34
N LEU A 267 17.54 -0.81 -12.72
CA LEU A 267 18.35 0.19 -13.43
C LEU A 267 19.52 -0.52 -14.14
N VAL A 268 19.66 -0.29 -15.44
CA VAL A 268 20.79 -0.80 -16.22
C VAL A 268 21.80 0.30 -16.51
N THR A 269 21.34 1.48 -16.91
CA THR A 269 22.21 2.62 -17.19
C THR A 269 21.48 3.95 -16.97
N MET A 270 22.26 4.99 -16.73
CA MET A 270 21.83 6.38 -16.67
C MET A 270 22.84 7.18 -17.49
N GLU A 271 22.35 7.73 -18.61
CA GLU A 271 23.11 8.46 -19.63
C GLU A 271 22.77 9.96 -19.58
#